data_AF-A0A6I1MQ27-F1
#
_entry.id   AF-A0A6I1MQ27-F1
#
_cell.length_a   1.000
_cell.length_b   1.000
_cell.length_c   1.000
_cell.angle_alpha   90.00
_cell.angle_beta   90.00
_cell.angle_gamma   90.00
#
_symmetry.space_group_name_H-M   'P 1'
#
loop_
_entity.id
_entity.type
_entity.pdbx_description
1 polymer ?
#
loop_
_entity_poly.entity_id
_entity_poly.type
_entity_poly.pdbx_seq_one_letter_code
_entity_poly.pdbx_strand_id
1 'polypeptide(L)'
;MKILFIACYSPMINNSASIETLMYLNNLCSINNNELHLITVDFPKESIYYDKEVYKLLDNRVKVHAISGGKLFEKIMPKKVNKVNNEEIIKTRNNKINLVKKIKNKVVFPDMYYYWSFKAYKYAEELMEKENFHVIFSMHEPPSSHLCALKLKKRFKEVPWILYWSDPWLQDPSRQNIGFLRKIIEGNMERKVVINGDKHIFVTEENRKEFISKYGIKNKNTFIITRGYDKNSYSKIKNYKKPNLLKNDKINIVYTGEIFSKLRD
;
A
#
# COMPACT_ATOMS: atom_id res chain seq x y z
N MET A 1 2.95 4.56 -22.97
CA MET A 1 1.75 3.75 -22.60
C MET A 1 0.95 4.51 -21.55
N LYS A 2 -0.39 4.54 -21.65
CA LYS A 2 -1.25 5.12 -20.59
C LYS A 2 -1.60 4.06 -19.54
N ILE A 3 -1.24 4.32 -18.29
CA ILE A 3 -1.26 3.36 -17.17
C ILE A 3 -2.21 3.87 -16.09
N LEU A 4 -3.19 3.06 -15.72
CA LEU A 4 -3.99 3.29 -14.51
C LEU A 4 -3.33 2.57 -13.34
N PHE A 5 -2.70 3.34 -12.46
CA PHE A 5 -2.01 2.85 -11.28
C PHE A 5 -2.92 2.95 -10.05
N ILE A 6 -3.06 1.88 -9.27
CA ILE A 6 -3.97 1.83 -8.12
C ILE A 6 -3.20 1.39 -6.88
N ALA A 7 -3.08 2.28 -5.90
CA ALA A 7 -2.42 2.00 -4.63
C ALA A 7 -2.96 2.89 -3.52
N CYS A 8 -3.27 2.32 -2.35
CA CYS A 8 -3.83 3.11 -1.25
C CYS A 8 -2.82 4.05 -0.58
N TYR A 9 -1.55 3.66 -0.45
CA TYR A 9 -0.61 4.31 0.47
C TYR A 9 0.15 5.50 -0.12
N SER A 10 0.43 5.51 -1.42
CA SER A 10 1.25 6.59 -2.00
C SER A 10 0.39 7.65 -2.66
N PRO A 11 0.74 8.95 -2.62
CA PRO A 11 2.02 9.49 -2.10
C PRO A 11 1.86 10.27 -0.79
N MET A 12 0.76 10.09 -0.05
CA MET A 12 0.40 10.98 1.08
C MET A 12 0.83 10.47 2.45
N ILE A 13 1.33 9.24 2.57
CA ILE A 13 1.83 8.71 3.85
C ILE A 13 3.29 8.29 3.77
N ASN A 14 3.99 8.31 4.91
CA ASN A 14 5.40 7.95 5.02
C ASN A 14 5.59 6.60 5.71
N ASN A 15 5.58 5.53 4.91
CA ASN A 15 5.95 4.18 5.33
C ASN A 15 6.67 3.46 4.18
N SER A 16 7.23 2.28 4.46
CA SER A 16 7.99 1.50 3.47
C SER A 16 7.22 1.27 2.17
N ALA A 17 5.98 0.80 2.25
CA ALA A 17 5.14 0.51 1.09
C ALA A 17 4.79 1.75 0.26
N SER A 18 4.59 2.91 0.91
CA SER A 18 4.37 4.19 0.21
C SER A 18 5.61 4.67 -0.54
N ILE A 19 6.79 4.58 0.09
CA ILE A 19 8.06 4.93 -0.55
C ILE A 19 8.35 4.00 -1.72
N GLU A 20 8.10 2.70 -1.56
CA GLU A 20 8.23 1.73 -2.63
C GLU A 20 7.30 2.07 -3.81
N THR A 21 6.01 2.29 -3.54
CA THR A 21 5.03 2.68 -4.55
C THR A 21 5.42 3.98 -5.26
N LEU A 22 5.89 4.97 -4.50
CA LEU A 22 6.38 6.26 -5.02
C LEU A 22 7.54 6.04 -6.01
N MET A 23 8.49 5.16 -5.67
CA MET A 23 9.59 4.85 -6.57
C MET A 23 9.11 4.13 -7.83
N TYR A 24 8.15 3.20 -7.73
CA TYR A 24 7.53 2.60 -8.92
C TYR A 24 6.90 3.64 -9.84
N LEU A 25 6.12 4.57 -9.28
CA LEU A 25 5.48 5.66 -10.02
C LEU A 25 6.52 6.52 -10.75
N ASN A 26 7.56 6.98 -10.04
CA ASN A 26 8.59 7.83 -10.62
C ASN A 26 9.39 7.10 -11.72
N ASN A 27 9.77 5.84 -11.50
CA ASN A 27 10.50 5.06 -12.50
C ASN A 27 9.65 4.78 -13.74
N LEU A 28 8.37 4.40 -13.57
CA LEU A 28 7.46 4.21 -14.70
C LEU A 28 7.24 5.51 -15.47
N CYS A 29 7.17 6.65 -14.76
CA CYS A 29 7.04 7.97 -15.36
C CYS A 29 8.31 8.42 -16.10
N SER A 30 9.48 7.95 -15.69
CA SER A 30 10.76 8.25 -16.37
C SER A 30 10.90 7.59 -17.74
N ILE A 31 10.13 6.52 -18.01
CA ILE A 31 10.12 5.84 -19.31
C ILE A 31 9.35 6.70 -20.32
N ASN A 32 9.98 6.99 -21.46
CA ASN A 32 9.40 7.83 -22.50
C ASN A 32 8.02 7.37 -22.94
N ASN A 33 7.13 8.33 -23.20
CA ASN A 33 5.74 8.14 -23.62
C ASN A 33 4.82 7.45 -22.60
N ASN A 34 5.26 7.23 -21.36
CA ASN A 34 4.35 6.80 -20.31
C ASN A 34 3.54 7.97 -19.75
N GLU A 35 2.26 7.71 -19.56
CA GLU A 35 1.32 8.61 -18.91
C GLU A 35 0.68 7.85 -17.76
N LEU A 36 0.86 8.33 -16.53
CA LEU A 36 0.40 7.64 -15.33
C LEU A 36 -0.74 8.41 -14.67
N HIS A 37 -1.83 7.71 -14.43
CA HIS A 37 -2.91 8.16 -13.55
C HIS A 37 -2.89 7.29 -12.29
N LEU A 38 -2.65 7.92 -11.13
CA LEU A 38 -2.67 7.25 -9.84
C LEU A 38 -4.03 7.42 -9.16
N ILE A 39 -4.72 6.32 -8.87
CA ILE A 39 -5.85 6.29 -7.95
C ILE A 39 -5.34 5.95 -6.56
N THR A 40 -5.56 6.86 -5.60
CA THR A 40 -5.09 6.71 -4.23
C THR A 40 -6.10 7.17 -3.18
N VAL A 41 -5.80 6.96 -1.91
CA VAL A 41 -6.60 7.42 -0.78
C VAL A 41 -6.27 8.89 -0.51
N ASP A 42 -7.32 9.71 -0.39
CA ASP A 42 -7.19 11.06 0.14
C ASP A 42 -7.05 10.98 1.67
N PHE A 43 -5.80 11.06 2.14
CA PHE A 43 -5.49 10.93 3.57
C PHE A 43 -5.79 12.24 4.31
N PRO A 44 -6.45 12.18 5.50
CA PRO A 44 -6.68 13.36 6.32
C PRO A 44 -5.36 14.03 6.71
N LYS A 45 -5.22 15.33 6.42
CA LYS A 45 -3.99 16.10 6.66
C LYS A 45 -3.60 16.17 8.13
N GLU A 46 -4.59 16.08 9.02
CA GLU A 46 -4.42 16.03 10.46
C GLU A 46 -3.95 14.66 10.97
N SER A 47 -3.92 13.63 10.12
CA SER A 47 -3.46 12.30 10.53
C SER A 47 -1.96 12.27 10.81
N ILE A 48 -1.52 11.49 11.80
CA ILE A 48 -0.09 11.26 12.06
C ILE A 48 0.64 10.64 10.86
N TYR A 49 -0.10 9.90 10.01
CA TYR A 49 0.48 9.23 8.86
C TYR A 49 0.70 10.19 7.69
N TYR A 50 -0.03 11.31 7.64
CA TYR A 50 0.04 12.25 6.53
C TYR A 50 1.37 12.99 6.52
N ASP A 51 2.11 12.84 5.42
CA ASP A 51 3.40 13.46 5.19
C ASP A 51 3.43 14.18 3.83
N LYS A 52 3.46 15.51 3.89
CA LYS A 52 3.51 16.37 2.71
C LYS A 52 4.86 16.29 1.98
N GLU A 53 5.93 15.90 2.67
CA GLU A 53 7.26 15.84 2.05
C GLU A 53 7.34 14.62 1.12
N VAL A 54 6.70 13.50 1.47
CA VAL A 54 6.58 12.34 0.57
C VAL A 54 5.83 12.71 -0.71
N TYR A 55 4.76 13.51 -0.61
CA TYR A 55 4.00 13.97 -1.77
C TYR A 55 4.88 14.75 -2.77
N LYS A 56 5.79 15.60 -2.26
CA LYS A 56 6.70 16.41 -3.10
C LYS A 56 7.73 15.59 -3.86
N LEU A 57 7.99 14.35 -3.43
CA LEU A 57 8.92 13.46 -4.12
C LEU A 57 8.29 12.80 -5.36
N LEU A 58 6.96 12.91 -5.54
CA LEU A 58 6.29 12.36 -6.71
C LEU A 58 6.59 13.19 -7.95
N ASP A 59 6.91 12.52 -9.06
CA ASP A 59 7.09 13.16 -10.36
C ASP A 59 5.81 13.92 -10.74
N ASN A 60 5.96 15.20 -11.09
CA ASN A 60 4.84 16.10 -11.34
C ASN A 60 4.00 15.72 -12.58
N ARG A 61 4.49 14.83 -13.43
CA ARG A 61 3.77 14.29 -14.58
C ARG A 61 2.76 13.21 -14.19
N VAL A 62 2.84 12.66 -12.98
CA VAL A 62 1.86 11.68 -12.48
C VAL A 62 0.55 12.40 -12.14
N LYS A 63 -0.54 12.03 -12.81
CA LYS A 63 -1.88 12.56 -12.55
C LYS A 63 -2.48 11.86 -11.33
N VAL A 64 -2.60 12.58 -10.21
CA VAL A 64 -3.11 12.01 -8.95
C VAL A 64 -4.62 12.22 -8.83
N HIS A 65 -5.34 11.13 -8.59
CA HIS A 65 -6.76 11.07 -8.31
C HIS A 65 -6.95 10.56 -6.87
N ALA A 66 -7.00 11.48 -5.92
CA ALA A 66 -7.18 11.16 -4.50
C ALA A 66 -8.68 10.98 -4.18
N ILE A 67 -9.05 9.82 -3.64
CA ILE A 67 -10.43 9.45 -3.35
C ILE A 67 -10.61 9.30 -1.84
N SER A 68 -11.63 9.95 -1.27
CA SER A 68 -11.95 9.85 0.16
C SER A 68 -12.18 8.40 0.59
N GLY A 69 -11.51 8.00 1.67
CA GLY A 69 -11.75 6.73 2.34
C GLY A 69 -13.10 6.64 3.06
N GLY A 70 -13.84 7.76 3.13
CA GLY A 70 -15.15 7.90 3.74
C GLY A 70 -15.09 8.30 5.22
N LYS A 71 -16.23 8.78 5.73
CA LYS A 71 -16.36 9.33 7.09
C LYS A 71 -15.86 8.40 8.19
N LEU A 72 -16.06 7.08 8.04
CA LEU A 72 -15.57 6.10 9.02
C LEU A 72 -14.05 6.05 9.03
N PHE A 73 -13.41 5.92 7.86
CA PHE A 73 -11.96 5.92 7.70
C PHE A 73 -11.35 7.22 8.27
N GLU A 74 -11.88 8.37 7.87
CA GLU A 74 -11.42 9.69 8.32
C GLU A 74 -11.49 9.83 9.85
N LYS A 75 -12.59 9.35 10.47
CA LYS A 75 -12.79 9.42 11.92
C LYS A 75 -11.87 8.47 12.71
N ILE A 76 -11.46 7.34 12.13
CA ILE A 76 -10.60 6.36 12.82
C ILE A 76 -9.11 6.65 12.64
N MET A 77 -8.72 7.59 11.76
CA MET A 77 -7.32 7.94 11.56
C MET A 77 -6.73 8.57 12.83
N PRO A 78 -5.58 8.08 13.33
CA PRO A 78 -4.90 8.73 14.43
C PRO A 78 -4.48 10.14 14.01
N LYS A 79 -4.74 11.11 14.87
CA LYS A 79 -4.47 12.54 14.61
C LYS A 79 -3.14 12.97 15.23
N LYS A 80 -2.47 13.93 14.59
CA LYS A 80 -1.31 14.64 15.14
C LYS A 80 -1.72 15.25 16.47
N VAL A 81 -1.07 14.82 17.56
CA VAL A 81 -1.30 15.40 18.89
C VAL A 81 -0.61 16.77 18.90
N ASN A 82 -1.39 17.84 19.03
CA ASN A 82 -0.81 19.14 19.36
C ASN A 82 -0.32 19.06 20.81
N LYS A 83 0.98 19.35 21.02
CA LYS A 83 1.69 19.33 22.32
C LYS A 83 1.08 20.21 23.43
N VAL A 84 -0.07 20.84 23.22
CA VAL A 84 -0.64 21.86 24.11
C VAL A 84 -1.63 21.30 25.14
N ASN A 85 -2.32 20.19 24.89
CA ASN A 85 -3.32 19.67 25.84
C ASN A 85 -2.96 18.27 26.33
N ASN A 86 -2.01 18.23 27.26
CA ASN A 86 -1.69 17.04 28.03
C ASN A 86 -2.59 16.93 29.27
N GLU A 87 -2.82 15.68 29.67
CA GLU A 87 -3.34 15.19 30.96
C GLU A 87 -4.84 14.83 31.09
N GLU A 88 -5.80 15.54 30.50
CA GLU A 88 -7.23 15.17 30.71
C GLU A 88 -7.81 14.10 29.76
N ILE A 89 -7.22 13.88 28.57
CA ILE A 89 -7.83 13.02 27.53
C ILE A 89 -7.69 11.51 27.82
N ILE A 90 -6.80 11.12 28.73
CA ILE A 90 -6.40 9.71 28.93
C ILE A 90 -7.44 8.91 29.75
N LYS A 91 -8.25 9.55 30.61
CA LYS A 91 -9.12 8.81 31.56
C LYS A 91 -10.55 8.53 31.11
N THR A 92 -11.12 9.27 30.15
CA THR A 92 -12.57 9.18 29.82
C THR A 92 -12.93 8.26 28.64
N ARG A 93 -11.95 7.60 27.99
CA ARG A 93 -12.18 6.86 26.74
C ARG A 93 -12.49 5.36 26.89
N ASN A 94 -12.42 4.78 28.09
CA ASN A 94 -12.33 3.33 28.25
C ASN A 94 -13.60 2.51 27.99
N ASN A 95 -14.83 3.06 28.11
CA ASN A 95 -16.04 2.23 28.04
C ASN A 95 -16.77 2.24 26.68
N LYS A 96 -16.67 3.31 25.86
CA LYS A 96 -17.28 3.36 24.51
C LYS A 96 -16.42 2.76 23.39
N ILE A 97 -15.14 2.49 23.65
CA ILE A 97 -14.18 1.98 22.64
C ILE A 97 -14.42 0.50 22.28
N ASN A 98 -14.96 -0.31 23.19
CA ASN A 98 -15.07 -1.76 22.97
C ASN A 98 -16.18 -2.16 21.97
N LEU A 99 -17.29 -1.42 21.90
CA LEU A 99 -18.37 -1.71 20.95
C LEU A 99 -18.01 -1.31 19.52
N VAL A 100 -17.34 -0.16 19.35
CA VAL A 100 -16.82 0.29 18.04
C VAL A 100 -15.70 -0.64 17.55
N LYS A 101 -14.86 -1.19 18.44
CA LYS A 101 -13.86 -2.23 18.11
C LYS A 101 -14.51 -3.53 17.60
N LYS A 102 -15.64 -3.98 18.17
CA LYS A 102 -16.34 -5.18 17.70
C LYS A 102 -17.03 -4.99 16.35
N ILE A 103 -17.56 -3.79 16.05
CA ILE A 103 -18.12 -3.46 14.72
C ILE A 103 -17.01 -3.24 13.68
N LYS A 104 -15.86 -2.67 14.08
CA LYS A 104 -14.66 -2.52 13.24
C LYS A 104 -14.28 -3.84 12.56
N ASN A 105 -14.20 -4.95 13.31
CA ASN A 105 -13.78 -6.24 12.73
C ASN A 105 -14.77 -6.85 11.72
N LYS A 106 -16.02 -6.37 11.64
CA LYS A 106 -17.03 -6.86 10.68
C LYS A 106 -17.17 -5.97 9.43
N VAL A 107 -16.80 -4.68 9.49
CA VAL A 107 -16.95 -3.72 8.38
C VAL A 107 -15.61 -3.37 7.70
N VAL A 108 -14.49 -3.53 8.41
CA VAL A 108 -13.12 -3.15 8.00
C VAL A 108 -12.36 -4.38 7.45
N PHE A 109 -12.97 -5.06 6.49
CA PHE A 109 -12.51 -6.34 5.95
C PHE A 109 -12.32 -6.23 4.43
N PRO A 110 -11.20 -6.68 3.84
CA PRO A 110 -10.04 -7.33 4.47
C PRO A 110 -9.12 -6.35 5.20
N ASP A 111 -9.32 -5.06 4.96
CA ASP A 111 -8.58 -3.97 5.56
C ASP A 111 -9.46 -2.70 5.62
N MET A 112 -8.89 -1.64 6.18
CA MET A 112 -9.56 -0.36 6.43
C MET A 112 -9.86 0.49 5.19
N TYR A 113 -9.30 0.11 4.05
CA TYR A 113 -9.52 0.73 2.75
C TYR A 113 -10.56 -0.03 1.92
N TYR A 114 -11.23 -1.04 2.50
CA TYR A 114 -12.21 -1.81 1.73
C TYR A 114 -13.32 -0.92 1.18
N TYR A 115 -13.90 -0.04 2.00
CA TYR A 115 -14.91 0.92 1.53
C TYR A 115 -14.36 1.89 0.47
N TRP A 116 -13.11 2.36 0.64
CA TRP A 116 -12.41 3.15 -0.37
C TRP A 116 -12.35 2.42 -1.71
N SER A 117 -12.08 1.10 -1.73
CA SER A 117 -11.99 0.33 -2.98
C SER A 117 -13.27 0.40 -3.83
N PHE A 118 -14.45 0.51 -3.20
CA PHE A 118 -15.71 0.68 -3.93
C PHE A 118 -15.83 2.07 -4.55
N LYS A 119 -15.49 3.12 -3.78
CA LYS A 119 -15.51 4.51 -4.27
C LYS A 119 -14.48 4.73 -5.38
N ALA A 120 -13.26 4.24 -5.16
CA ALA A 120 -12.17 4.30 -6.10
C ALA A 120 -12.52 3.57 -7.41
N TYR A 121 -13.13 2.38 -7.33
CA TYR A 121 -13.63 1.67 -8.50
C TYR A 121 -14.64 2.50 -9.30
N LYS A 122 -15.61 3.13 -8.63
CA LYS A 122 -16.64 3.94 -9.33
C LYS A 122 -16.04 5.12 -10.07
N TYR A 123 -15.12 5.83 -9.44
CA TYR A 123 -14.39 6.92 -10.09
C TYR A 123 -13.51 6.41 -11.24
N ALA A 124 -12.75 5.34 -11.00
CA ALA A 124 -11.84 4.78 -11.99
C ALA A 124 -12.58 4.15 -13.18
N GLU A 125 -13.80 3.65 -12.99
CA GLU A 125 -14.67 3.15 -14.06
C GLU A 125 -15.01 4.25 -15.06
N GLU A 126 -15.43 5.43 -14.59
CA GLU A 126 -15.67 6.59 -15.46
C GLU A 126 -14.37 7.10 -16.10
N LEU A 127 -13.26 7.05 -15.37
CA LEU A 127 -11.96 7.46 -15.89
C LEU A 127 -11.48 6.52 -17.01
N MET A 128 -11.70 5.21 -16.87
CA MET A 128 -11.35 4.21 -17.88
C MET A 128 -12.07 4.46 -19.21
N GLU A 129 -13.34 4.87 -19.15
CA GLU A 129 -14.15 5.18 -20.34
C GLU A 129 -13.70 6.47 -21.04
N LYS A 130 -13.15 7.43 -20.29
CA LYS A 130 -12.71 8.73 -20.83
C LYS A 130 -11.29 8.68 -21.38
N GLU A 131 -10.39 7.98 -20.70
CA GLU A 131 -8.95 8.09 -20.93
C GLU A 131 -8.37 6.94 -21.77
N ASN A 132 -9.09 5.83 -21.96
CA ASN A 132 -8.61 4.63 -22.70
C ASN A 132 -7.24 4.12 -22.21
N PHE A 133 -7.19 3.58 -21.00
CA PHE A 133 -5.96 3.01 -20.46
C PHE A 133 -5.53 1.73 -21.18
N HIS A 134 -4.22 1.57 -21.33
CA HIS A 134 -3.61 0.41 -21.96
C HIS A 134 -3.34 -0.71 -20.95
N VAL A 135 -3.24 -0.38 -19.66
CA VAL A 135 -2.91 -1.33 -18.60
C VAL A 135 -3.41 -0.82 -17.26
N ILE A 136 -3.89 -1.76 -16.43
CA ILE A 136 -4.14 -1.54 -15.00
C ILE A 136 -2.94 -2.09 -14.24
N PHE A 137 -2.38 -1.30 -13.33
CA PHE A 137 -1.35 -1.72 -12.41
C PHE A 137 -1.87 -1.53 -10.98
N SER A 138 -1.79 -2.55 -10.13
CA SER A 138 -2.10 -2.36 -8.70
C SER A 138 -1.05 -2.98 -7.80
N MET A 139 -0.80 -2.31 -6.67
CA MET A 139 0.14 -2.77 -5.65
C MET A 139 -0.58 -3.34 -4.43
N HIS A 140 -0.11 -4.50 -3.98
CA HIS A 140 -0.45 -5.08 -2.70
C HIS A 140 0.03 -4.19 -1.53
N GLU A 141 -0.50 -4.46 -0.32
CA GLU A 141 -0.38 -3.60 0.86
C GLU A 141 -1.02 -2.21 0.66
N PRO A 142 -2.35 -2.11 0.82
CA PRO A 142 -3.28 -3.14 1.33
C PRO A 142 -4.03 -3.90 0.20
N PRO A 143 -4.62 -5.07 0.49
CA PRO A 143 -5.41 -5.86 -0.47
C PRO A 143 -6.51 -5.08 -1.21
N SER A 144 -7.07 -4.03 -0.59
CA SER A 144 -8.09 -3.17 -1.21
C SER A 144 -7.68 -2.54 -2.55
N SER A 145 -6.40 -2.27 -2.79
CA SER A 145 -5.92 -1.81 -4.11
C SER A 145 -6.22 -2.84 -5.20
N HIS A 146 -5.94 -4.12 -4.94
CA HIS A 146 -6.27 -5.21 -5.85
C HIS A 146 -7.77 -5.46 -5.96
N LEU A 147 -8.54 -5.24 -4.90
CA LEU A 147 -10.01 -5.39 -4.96
C LEU A 147 -10.66 -4.32 -5.83
N CYS A 148 -10.13 -3.09 -5.83
CA CYS A 148 -10.51 -2.05 -6.79
C CYS A 148 -10.17 -2.49 -8.22
N ALA A 149 -8.93 -2.90 -8.47
CA ALA A 149 -8.46 -3.36 -9.78
C ALA A 149 -9.23 -4.58 -10.31
N LEU A 150 -9.57 -5.54 -9.44
CA LEU A 150 -10.36 -6.73 -9.79
C LEU A 150 -11.73 -6.36 -10.35
N LYS A 151 -12.39 -5.34 -9.79
CA LYS A 151 -13.68 -4.87 -10.31
C LYS A 151 -13.55 -4.22 -11.68
N LEU A 152 -12.51 -3.40 -11.87
CA LEU A 152 -12.20 -2.83 -13.17
C LEU A 152 -11.89 -3.92 -14.20
N LYS A 153 -11.02 -4.88 -13.87
CA LYS A 153 -10.67 -5.99 -14.78
C LYS A 153 -11.89 -6.80 -15.21
N LYS A 154 -12.87 -7.01 -14.32
CA LYS A 154 -14.11 -7.71 -14.67
C LYS A 154 -14.97 -6.95 -15.68
N ARG A 155 -14.93 -5.62 -15.67
CA ARG A 155 -15.64 -4.76 -16.64
C ARG A 155 -14.84 -4.55 -17.92
N PHE A 156 -13.56 -4.27 -17.80
CA PHE A 156 -12.63 -3.98 -18.89
C PHE A 156 -11.69 -5.16 -19.13
N LYS A 157 -12.25 -6.30 -19.55
CA LYS A 157 -11.53 -7.59 -19.66
C LYS A 157 -10.35 -7.55 -20.63
N GLU A 158 -10.43 -6.71 -21.66
CA GLU A 158 -9.40 -6.56 -22.68
C GLU A 158 -8.18 -5.78 -22.16
N VAL A 159 -8.33 -4.99 -21.10
CA VAL A 159 -7.22 -4.22 -20.53
C VAL A 159 -6.38 -5.17 -19.65
N PRO A 160 -5.09 -5.37 -19.95
CA PRO A 160 -4.22 -6.21 -19.13
C PRO A 160 -4.07 -5.63 -17.72
N TRP A 161 -4.03 -6.52 -16.73
CA TRP A 161 -3.85 -6.19 -15.33
C TRP A 161 -2.57 -6.82 -14.79
N ILE A 162 -1.66 -5.96 -14.35
CA ILE A 162 -0.41 -6.31 -13.67
C ILE A 162 -0.61 -6.12 -12.16
N LEU A 163 -0.27 -7.17 -11.40
CA LEU A 163 -0.39 -7.22 -9.95
C LEU A 163 1.00 -7.27 -9.34
N TYR A 164 1.32 -6.33 -8.47
CA TYR A 164 2.50 -6.40 -7.63
C TYR A 164 2.13 -6.95 -6.25
N TRP A 165 2.86 -7.97 -5.80
CA TRP A 165 2.69 -8.65 -4.52
C TRP A 165 3.92 -8.42 -3.63
N SER A 166 3.72 -7.68 -2.54
CA SER A 166 4.67 -7.49 -1.46
C SER A 166 4.67 -8.73 -0.54
N ASP A 167 4.15 -8.62 0.68
CA ASP A 167 4.02 -9.75 1.60
C ASP A 167 2.75 -10.58 1.26
N PRO A 168 2.71 -11.88 1.59
CA PRO A 168 1.54 -12.72 1.27
C PRO A 168 0.28 -12.25 2.03
N TRP A 169 -0.83 -12.05 1.33
CA TRP A 169 -2.07 -11.55 1.97
C TRP A 169 -2.55 -12.49 3.10
N LEU A 170 -2.75 -13.78 2.84
CA LEU A 170 -3.17 -14.73 3.88
C LEU A 170 -2.03 -15.36 4.70
N GLN A 171 -0.81 -15.41 4.17
CA GLN A 171 0.32 -16.10 4.81
C GLN A 171 1.28 -15.15 5.56
N ASP A 172 0.92 -13.88 5.69
CA ASP A 172 1.61 -12.94 6.55
C ASP A 172 1.64 -13.46 8.01
N PRO A 173 2.84 -13.63 8.61
CA PRO A 173 2.99 -14.06 10.00
C PRO A 173 2.22 -13.18 11.00
N SER A 174 2.06 -11.88 10.72
CA SER A 174 1.29 -10.96 11.56
C SER A 174 -0.21 -11.29 11.61
N ARG A 175 -0.70 -12.12 10.68
CA ARG A 175 -2.11 -12.48 10.50
C ARG A 175 -2.43 -13.92 10.92
N GLN A 176 -1.53 -14.63 11.60
CA GLN A 176 -1.77 -16.03 12.02
C GLN A 176 -3.05 -16.21 12.87
N ASN A 177 -3.43 -15.20 13.65
CA ASN A 177 -4.60 -15.24 14.54
C ASN A 177 -5.92 -14.76 13.91
N ILE A 178 -6.02 -14.63 12.58
CA ILE A 178 -7.31 -14.30 11.95
C ILE A 178 -8.31 -15.44 12.12
N GLY A 179 -9.56 -15.12 12.50
CA GLY A 179 -10.60 -16.12 12.71
C GLY A 179 -10.92 -16.94 11.45
N PHE A 180 -11.31 -18.20 11.61
CA PHE A 180 -11.53 -19.17 10.53
C PHE A 180 -12.43 -18.65 9.40
N LEU A 181 -13.61 -18.11 9.73
CA LEU A 181 -14.53 -17.54 8.74
C LEU A 181 -13.89 -16.41 7.93
N ARG A 182 -13.11 -15.56 8.61
CA ARG A 182 -12.38 -14.45 7.98
C ARG A 182 -11.36 -14.99 6.98
N LYS A 183 -10.60 -16.01 7.37
CA LYS A 183 -9.61 -16.68 6.52
C LYS A 183 -10.24 -17.26 5.25
N ILE A 184 -11.43 -17.87 5.35
CA ILE A 184 -12.16 -18.39 4.18
C ILE A 184 -12.56 -17.24 3.23
N ILE A 185 -13.15 -16.17 3.77
CA ILE A 185 -13.62 -15.06 2.93
C ILE A 185 -12.44 -14.36 2.25
N GLU A 186 -11.34 -14.08 2.98
CA GLU A 186 -10.15 -13.45 2.39
C GLU A 186 -9.46 -14.38 1.40
N GLY A 187 -9.42 -15.69 1.68
CA GLY A 187 -8.89 -16.67 0.73
C GLY A 187 -9.66 -16.71 -0.57
N ASN A 188 -10.98 -16.59 -0.50
CA ASN A 188 -11.81 -16.46 -1.70
C ASN A 188 -11.58 -15.14 -2.43
N MET A 189 -11.29 -14.05 -1.72
CA MET A 189 -10.92 -12.77 -2.32
C MET A 189 -9.54 -12.82 -2.99
N GLU A 190 -8.52 -13.33 -2.29
CA GLU A 190 -7.16 -13.54 -2.78
C GLU A 190 -7.19 -14.42 -4.03
N ARG A 191 -7.90 -15.56 -3.97
CA ARG A 191 -8.08 -16.45 -5.13
C ARG A 191 -8.69 -15.73 -6.33
N LYS A 192 -9.73 -14.91 -6.12
CA LYS A 192 -10.36 -14.14 -7.21
C LYS A 192 -9.39 -13.12 -7.81
N VAL A 193 -8.65 -12.39 -6.97
CA VAL A 193 -7.61 -11.45 -7.42
C VAL A 193 -6.56 -12.18 -8.25
N VAL A 194 -6.04 -13.30 -7.73
CA VAL A 194 -4.98 -14.06 -8.39
C VAL A 194 -5.41 -14.61 -9.75
N ILE A 195 -6.56 -15.30 -9.81
CA ILE A 195 -7.01 -15.98 -11.04
C ILE A 195 -7.40 -15.00 -12.15
N ASN A 196 -7.86 -13.79 -11.80
CA ASN A 196 -8.23 -12.77 -12.80
C ASN A 196 -7.05 -11.88 -13.22
N GLY A 197 -5.89 -12.02 -12.58
CA GLY A 197 -4.69 -11.29 -12.92
C GLY A 197 -4.02 -11.81 -14.19
N ASP A 198 -3.51 -10.91 -15.03
CA ASP A 198 -2.83 -11.31 -16.25
C ASP A 198 -1.35 -11.59 -16.00
N LYS A 199 -0.68 -10.70 -15.24
CA LYS A 199 0.73 -10.80 -14.87
C LYS A 199 0.94 -10.51 -13.38
N HIS A 200 1.82 -11.27 -12.74
CA HIS A 200 2.12 -11.18 -11.32
C HIS A 200 3.59 -10.85 -11.10
N ILE A 201 3.87 -9.80 -10.36
CA ILE A 201 5.19 -9.40 -9.92
C ILE A 201 5.30 -9.75 -8.44
N PHE A 202 6.33 -10.49 -8.07
CA PHE A 202 6.63 -10.84 -6.68
C PHE A 202 7.99 -10.27 -6.26
N VAL A 203 8.15 -10.02 -4.96
CA VAL A 203 9.42 -9.53 -4.40
C VAL A 203 10.44 -10.65 -4.21
N THR A 204 10.00 -11.89 -3.99
CA THR A 204 10.87 -13.04 -3.70
C THR A 204 10.44 -14.28 -4.47
N GLU A 205 11.41 -15.15 -4.80
CA GLU A 205 11.14 -16.45 -5.44
C GLU A 205 10.27 -17.36 -4.55
N GLU A 206 10.41 -17.25 -3.22
CA GLU A 206 9.61 -18.06 -2.29
C GLU A 206 8.13 -17.70 -2.36
N ASN A 207 7.80 -16.39 -2.31
CA ASN A 207 6.43 -15.92 -2.45
C ASN A 207 5.84 -16.31 -3.83
N ARG A 208 6.66 -16.19 -4.88
CA ARG A 208 6.28 -16.61 -6.23
C ARG A 208 5.95 -18.11 -6.32
N LYS A 209 6.82 -18.98 -5.78
CA LYS A 209 6.61 -20.44 -5.77
C LYS A 209 5.34 -20.81 -5.00
N GLU A 210 5.12 -20.18 -3.85
CA GLU A 210 3.93 -20.38 -3.04
C GLU A 210 2.66 -20.04 -3.83
N PHE A 211 2.60 -18.88 -4.48
CA PHE A 211 1.45 -18.47 -5.28
C PHE A 211 1.23 -19.39 -6.50
N ILE A 212 2.31 -19.81 -7.18
CA ILE A 212 2.22 -20.78 -8.28
C ILE A 212 1.63 -22.10 -7.77
N SER A 213 2.14 -22.64 -6.67
CA SER A 213 1.68 -23.91 -6.09
C SER A 213 0.23 -23.83 -5.60
N LYS A 214 -0.15 -22.73 -4.95
CA LYS A 214 -1.47 -22.56 -4.32
C LYS A 214 -2.57 -22.26 -5.33
N TYR A 215 -2.26 -21.48 -6.37
CA TYR A 215 -3.25 -20.96 -7.30
C TYR A 215 -3.13 -21.48 -8.73
N GLY A 216 -2.06 -22.22 -9.05
CA GLY A 216 -1.84 -22.74 -10.40
C GLY A 216 -1.48 -21.66 -11.42
N ILE A 217 -0.85 -20.56 -10.99
CA ILE A 217 -0.44 -19.48 -11.89
C ILE A 217 0.62 -20.03 -12.86
N LYS A 218 0.46 -19.76 -14.16
CA LYS A 218 1.45 -20.16 -15.17
C LYS A 218 2.77 -19.42 -14.91
N ASN A 219 3.87 -20.15 -14.87
CA ASN A 219 5.22 -19.61 -14.63
C ASN A 219 5.55 -18.42 -15.56
N LYS A 220 5.19 -18.49 -16.85
CA LYS A 220 5.35 -17.39 -17.85
C LYS A 220 4.56 -16.10 -17.57
N ASN A 221 3.63 -16.12 -16.61
CA ASN A 221 2.84 -14.96 -16.19
C ASN A 221 3.34 -14.39 -14.85
N THR A 222 4.47 -14.88 -14.34
CA THR A 222 5.04 -14.46 -13.06
C THR A 222 6.44 -13.89 -13.27
N PHE A 223 6.77 -12.85 -12.51
CA PHE A 223 8.06 -12.15 -12.58
C PHE A 223 8.55 -11.85 -11.17
N ILE A 224 9.87 -11.76 -11.02
CA ILE A 224 10.51 -11.26 -9.81
C ILE A 224 11.02 -9.85 -10.05
N ILE A 225 10.62 -8.92 -9.19
CA ILE A 225 11.25 -7.62 -9.06
C ILE A 225 11.53 -7.40 -7.58
N THR A 226 12.79 -7.54 -7.19
CA THR A 226 13.23 -7.36 -5.82
C THR A 226 13.18 -5.88 -5.41
N ARG A 227 12.94 -5.62 -4.13
CA ARG A 227 13.03 -4.27 -3.56
C ARG A 227 14.41 -3.67 -3.83
N GLY A 228 14.42 -2.43 -4.31
CA GLY A 228 15.62 -1.67 -4.62
C GLY A 228 15.82 -0.48 -3.69
N TYR A 229 16.89 0.25 -3.94
CA TYR A 229 17.19 1.52 -3.27
C TYR A 229 17.74 2.51 -4.30
N ASP A 230 17.60 3.81 -4.03
CA ASP A 230 18.19 4.85 -4.88
C ASP A 230 19.69 5.01 -4.57
N LYS A 231 20.55 4.53 -5.48
CA LYS A 231 22.01 4.66 -5.39
C LYS A 231 22.46 6.13 -5.38
N ASN A 232 21.73 7.03 -6.02
CA ASN A 232 22.11 8.46 -6.08
C ASN A 232 21.94 9.12 -4.71
N SER A 233 20.89 8.76 -3.96
CA SER A 233 20.70 9.20 -2.58
C SER A 233 21.89 8.84 -1.68
N TYR A 234 22.44 7.62 -1.78
CA TYR A 234 23.63 7.22 -1.02
C TYR A 234 24.89 8.01 -1.40
N SER A 235 25.03 8.35 -2.69
CA SER A 235 26.17 9.14 -3.16
C SER A 235 26.14 10.56 -2.59
N LYS A 236 24.94 11.16 -2.47
CA LYS A 236 24.75 12.44 -1.77
C LYS A 236 25.07 12.31 -0.28
N ILE A 237 24.67 11.21 0.35
CA ILE A 237 24.86 11.01 1.80
C ILE A 237 26.33 10.94 2.19
N LYS A 238 27.20 10.38 1.33
CA LYS A 238 28.65 10.33 1.57
C LYS A 238 29.30 11.71 1.75
N ASN A 239 28.67 12.76 1.23
CA ASN A 239 29.16 14.13 1.32
C ASN A 239 28.65 14.87 2.57
N TYR A 240 27.74 14.29 3.35
CA TYR A 240 27.29 14.89 4.61
C TYR A 240 28.32 14.69 5.72
N LYS A 241 28.35 15.64 6.65
CA LYS A 241 29.16 15.55 7.87
C LYS A 241 28.78 14.29 8.65
N LYS A 242 29.80 13.54 9.11
CA LYS A 242 29.62 12.38 9.99
C LYS A 242 28.78 12.78 11.22
N PRO A 243 27.73 12.01 11.59
CA PRO A 243 26.95 12.29 12.79
C PRO A 243 27.81 12.35 14.05
N ASN A 244 27.55 13.35 14.91
CA ASN A 244 28.34 13.62 16.12
C ASN A 244 28.35 12.44 17.13
N LEU A 245 27.33 11.58 17.08
CA LEU A 245 27.21 10.43 17.97
C LEU A 245 28.13 9.26 17.58
N LEU A 246 28.67 9.25 16.34
CA LEU A 246 29.56 8.20 15.87
C LEU A 246 31.01 8.50 16.26
N LYS A 247 31.61 7.64 17.09
CA LYS A 247 32.97 7.81 17.62
C LYS A 247 33.99 6.97 16.86
N ASN A 248 35.16 7.54 16.53
CA ASN A 248 36.19 6.83 15.75
C ASN A 248 36.93 5.75 16.56
N ASP A 249 36.97 5.91 17.88
CA ASP A 249 37.64 5.05 18.87
C ASP A 249 36.71 3.97 19.45
N LYS A 250 35.50 3.81 18.90
CA LYS A 250 34.50 2.84 19.40
C LYS A 250 33.89 2.02 18.27
N ILE A 251 33.39 0.84 18.63
CA ILE A 251 32.44 0.11 17.81
C ILE A 251 31.10 0.88 17.85
N ASN A 252 30.62 1.32 16.69
CA ASN A 252 29.34 2.01 16.58
C ASN A 252 28.30 1.03 16.06
N ILE A 253 27.23 0.81 16.82
CA ILE A 253 26.09 -0.02 16.42
C ILE A 253 24.92 0.90 16.09
N VAL A 254 24.38 0.76 14.89
CA VAL A 254 23.24 1.56 14.41
C VAL A 254 22.10 0.61 14.07
N TYR A 255 20.93 0.86 14.67
CA TYR A 255 19.69 0.18 14.35
C TYR A 255 18.79 1.11 13.53
N THR A 256 18.47 0.73 12.30
CA THR A 256 17.55 1.46 11.42
C THR A 256 16.34 0.59 11.14
N GLY A 257 15.24 0.89 11.81
CA GLY A 257 13.99 0.16 11.66
C GLY A 257 12.98 0.52 12.74
N GLU A 258 11.77 0.02 12.58
CA GLU A 258 10.76 0.11 13.64
C GLU A 258 11.09 -0.93 14.72
N ILE A 259 10.95 -0.55 16.00
CA ILE A 259 11.16 -1.46 17.13
C ILE A 259 9.81 -2.09 17.46
N PHE A 260 9.65 -3.36 17.10
CA PHE A 260 8.44 -4.13 17.43
C PHE A 260 8.64 -4.90 18.73
N SER A 261 7.80 -4.65 19.73
CA SER A 261 7.84 -5.38 21.00
C SER A 261 7.21 -6.78 20.97
N LYS A 262 6.70 -7.24 19.82
CA LYS A 262 5.82 -8.41 19.71
C LYS A 262 6.12 -9.38 18.57
N LEU A 263 7.15 -9.13 17.77
CA LEU A 263 7.43 -9.92 16.56
C LEU A 263 8.65 -10.83 16.68
N ARG A 264 9.56 -10.55 17.62
CA ARG A 264 10.75 -11.36 17.89
C ARG A 264 11.01 -11.31 19.39
N ASP A 265 10.97 -12.47 20.03
CA ASP A 265 11.46 -12.68 21.39
C ASP A 265 12.99 -12.58 21.42
#